data_AF-A0A9W8WLM4-F1
#
_entry.id   AF-A0A9W8WLM4-F1
#
_cell.length_a   1.000
_cell.length_b   1.000
_cell.length_c   1.000
_cell.angle_alpha   90.00
_cell.angle_beta   90.00
_cell.angle_gamma   90.00
#
_symmetry.space_group_name_H-M   'P 1'
#
loop_
_entity.id
_entity.type
_entity.pdbx_description
1 polymer ?
#
loop_
_entity_poly.entity_id
_entity_poly.type
_entity_poly.pdbx_seq_one_letter_code
_entity_poly.pdbx_strand_id
1 'polypeptide(L)'
;MTSICLPSSVIRQTPEGAIEVVETLPGYKHEVPSFILTSDPQNSGNEHNYIKRLDSSYTRDRIACHGECLKAIPPPRIPKVLQQAAYTFVPSKAVRKRRENWFISKTTHVVSTSVKWLPPEVSINIAKQCSSALALSYAESLAESVAMLATRQKPIFIAIAKYPMWARYVLFDGVAYVAELSNLRFPKGVTAILVPRTSKIDTLYVAQDHLGIRRVMFGNSEKAPQVSPEPGLWWWASSFHPSGQLRSHSDGIKLRKLSTVSDGITEELKPGQMWAIPQPLKKQLRIHRGGYRYRIPRFTFFECNHPDIVGYSACWYKTVRVIYPHFPGEDMSFYKETAAEHLMVTWLYMPMDKGELVTKIWESKVEIHDVGRPESRRIKSIVMETSQGRMWNIGLHSRRHSGVWTLLDKPSASPSRIYIEDALTEPPQLAFESPDPNEGHTAYPPPVPYRSSSQHQLLNGGSDDEHWSPWDIDLDEEYLYSSAALCGVTKLAFCRGDADGTPNCVLGILLHYGDGVKRAVGSVRLDLLDPAIEIAGSRGLSFRMNKWKNMVEATLSTVDEVGESVDGVDKWIKVPWYGTLVWWFSSYRCEISHEVDDDL
;
A
#
# COMPACT_ATOMS: atom_id res chain seq x y z
N MET A 1 -0.94 35.06 3.59
CA MET A 1 -1.33 34.67 4.97
C MET A 1 -0.23 33.79 5.53
N THR A 2 0.45 34.31 6.53
CA THR A 2 1.69 33.82 7.16
C THR A 2 1.45 32.50 7.89
N SER A 3 2.06 31.41 7.40
CA SER A 3 2.12 30.12 8.08
C SER A 3 3.15 30.22 9.20
N ILE A 4 2.69 30.37 10.45
CA ILE A 4 3.54 30.30 11.63
C ILE A 4 3.91 28.83 11.86
N CYS A 5 5.14 28.46 11.53
CA CYS A 5 5.72 27.18 11.92
C CYS A 5 5.94 27.18 13.45
N LEU A 6 5.09 26.45 14.17
CA LEU A 6 5.25 26.21 15.61
C LEU A 6 6.30 25.10 15.86
N PRO A 7 7.04 25.15 16.98
CA PRO A 7 8.12 24.21 17.26
C PRO A 7 7.58 22.78 17.46
N SER A 8 8.12 21.84 16.70
CA SER A 8 7.86 20.41 16.78
C SER A 8 8.95 19.73 17.62
N SER A 9 8.56 18.90 18.60
CA SER A 9 9.49 18.05 19.35
C SER A 9 9.69 16.73 18.61
N VAL A 10 10.94 16.27 18.52
CA VAL A 10 11.27 14.97 17.91
C VAL A 10 11.39 13.93 19.02
N ILE A 11 10.50 12.94 18.99
CA ILE A 11 10.47 11.83 19.93
C ILE A 11 10.90 10.58 19.17
N ARG A 12 11.78 9.76 19.73
CA ARG A 12 12.26 8.50 19.16
C ARG A 12 11.76 7.34 20.01
N GLN A 13 11.16 6.34 19.38
CA GLN A 13 10.90 5.06 20.02
C GLN A 13 12.08 4.11 19.75
N THR A 14 12.55 3.38 20.76
CA THR A 14 13.55 2.32 20.61
C THR A 14 12.87 1.03 20.12
N PRO A 15 13.62 0.07 19.53
CA PRO A 15 13.08 -1.23 19.10
C PRO A 15 12.39 -2.02 20.22
N GLU A 16 12.74 -1.75 21.48
CA GLU A 16 12.18 -2.36 22.69
C GLU A 16 10.92 -1.63 23.19
N GLY A 17 10.56 -0.52 22.55
CA GLY A 17 9.37 0.28 22.86
C GLY A 17 9.58 1.38 23.91
N ALA A 18 10.83 1.68 24.30
CA ALA A 18 11.12 2.84 25.13
C ALA A 18 11.01 4.13 24.31
N ILE A 19 10.57 5.22 24.93
CA ILE A 19 10.36 6.51 24.25
C ILE A 19 11.38 7.52 24.78
N GLU A 20 12.24 8.01 23.89
CA GLU A 20 13.25 9.05 24.15
C GLU A 20 12.84 10.36 23.47
N VAL A 21 13.01 11.50 24.14
CA VAL A 21 12.85 12.82 23.52
C VAL A 21 14.22 13.24 22.99
N VAL A 22 14.37 13.34 21.67
CA VAL A 22 15.68 13.52 21.03
C VAL A 22 16.02 15.00 20.86
N GLU A 23 15.05 15.85 20.50
CA GLU A 23 15.28 17.30 20.33
C GLU A 23 14.01 18.13 20.59
N THR A 24 14.20 19.27 21.27
CA THR A 24 13.29 20.42 21.28
C THR A 24 13.94 21.54 20.47
N LEU A 25 13.41 21.90 19.31
CA LEU A 25 13.94 23.01 18.52
C LEU A 25 13.74 24.35 19.27
N PRO A 26 14.80 25.11 19.62
CA PRO A 26 14.66 26.37 20.34
C PRO A 26 14.43 27.54 19.36
N GLY A 27 13.41 28.33 19.61
CA GLY A 27 13.16 29.59 18.94
C GLY A 27 12.40 30.56 19.85
N TYR A 28 13.14 31.51 20.41
CA TYR A 28 12.78 32.62 21.31
C TYR A 28 12.73 32.35 22.83
N LYS A 29 13.62 33.08 23.52
CA LYS A 29 13.89 33.11 24.96
C LYS A 29 12.70 33.69 25.73
N HIS A 30 12.27 33.00 26.80
CA HIS A 30 12.18 33.53 28.17
C HIS A 30 12.07 32.34 29.15
N GLU A 31 13.18 32.11 29.87
CA GLU A 31 13.34 31.56 31.24
C GLU A 31 12.67 30.23 31.71
N VAL A 32 13.51 29.18 31.82
CA VAL A 32 13.65 28.14 32.89
C VAL A 32 12.65 26.94 32.96
N PRO A 33 13.03 25.71 33.42
CA PRO A 33 14.35 25.09 33.66
C PRO A 33 14.66 23.86 32.78
N SER A 34 15.96 23.59 32.70
CA SER A 34 16.67 22.47 32.11
C SER A 34 16.34 21.08 32.69
N PHE A 35 16.21 20.07 31.82
CA PHE A 35 16.56 18.68 32.15
C PHE A 35 17.93 18.38 31.51
N ILE A 36 18.93 18.12 32.34
CA ILE A 36 20.28 17.70 31.92
C ILE A 36 20.42 16.21 32.24
N LEU A 37 20.83 15.42 31.25
CA LEU A 37 21.69 14.25 31.46
C LEU A 37 22.83 14.33 30.43
N THR A 38 24.01 14.75 30.90
CA THR A 38 25.33 14.73 30.23
C THR A 38 25.74 13.27 29.91
N SER A 39 26.64 12.93 28.97
CA SER A 39 27.98 13.43 28.61
C SER A 39 28.29 12.98 27.16
N ASP A 40 29.05 13.64 26.28
CA ASP A 40 30.35 14.32 26.37
C ASP A 40 30.59 15.10 25.03
N PRO A 41 31.39 16.18 24.98
CA PRO A 41 31.48 17.11 23.85
C PRO A 41 32.76 16.93 23.04
N GLN A 42 32.66 16.78 21.71
CA GLN A 42 33.66 17.24 20.73
C GLN A 42 33.19 16.92 19.30
N ASN A 43 32.64 17.89 18.59
CA ASN A 43 33.25 18.43 17.37
C ASN A 43 32.42 19.61 16.85
N SER A 44 33.06 20.77 16.82
CA SER A 44 32.59 21.99 16.17
C SER A 44 32.85 21.91 14.67
N GLY A 45 31.82 22.15 13.86
CA GLY A 45 31.97 22.33 12.42
C GLY A 45 30.68 22.85 11.80
N ASN A 46 30.71 24.10 11.32
CA ASN A 46 29.64 24.78 10.62
C ASN A 46 29.03 23.96 9.48
N GLU A 47 27.71 23.75 9.49
CA GLU A 47 26.90 23.76 8.28
C GLU A 47 25.49 24.30 8.58
N HIS A 48 25.13 25.40 7.91
CA HIS A 48 23.76 25.87 7.82
C HIS A 48 22.95 24.88 6.96
N ASN A 49 22.30 23.91 7.58
CA ASN A 49 21.45 22.96 6.86
C ASN A 49 19.97 23.39 6.89
N TYR A 50 19.54 23.98 5.78
CA TYR A 50 18.15 24.08 5.37
C TYR A 50 17.52 22.67 5.35
N ILE A 51 16.57 22.38 6.24
CA ILE A 51 15.74 21.18 6.12
C ILE A 51 14.68 21.45 5.04
N LYS A 52 15.02 21.11 3.79
CA LYS A 52 14.02 20.79 2.77
C LYS A 52 13.10 19.70 3.34
N ARG A 53 11.79 19.97 3.32
CA ARG A 53 10.75 18.92 3.37
C ARG A 53 10.90 18.05 2.12
N LEU A 54 11.84 17.10 2.15
CA LEU A 54 11.92 16.01 1.20
C LEU A 54 11.45 14.75 1.92
N ASP A 55 10.25 14.38 1.50
CA ASP A 55 9.44 13.25 1.89
C ASP A 55 10.13 11.95 1.43
N SER A 56 11.18 11.49 2.13
CA SER A 56 11.78 10.17 1.89
C SER A 56 12.84 9.78 2.94
N SER A 57 12.42 9.38 4.15
CA SER A 57 13.19 8.47 5.03
C SER A 57 12.32 7.95 6.17
N TYR A 58 11.27 7.19 5.83
CA TYR A 58 10.32 6.62 6.80
C TYR A 58 10.84 5.33 7.47
N THR A 59 11.94 5.45 8.23
CA THR A 59 12.46 4.37 9.09
C THR A 59 12.84 4.80 10.51
N ARG A 60 12.36 5.94 11.01
CA ARG A 60 12.42 6.21 12.45
C ARG A 60 11.06 6.47 13.04
N ASP A 61 10.76 5.73 14.10
CA ASP A 61 9.60 5.85 14.99
C ASP A 61 9.55 7.24 15.61
N ARG A 62 9.08 8.20 14.82
CA ARG A 62 8.90 9.59 15.24
C ARG A 62 7.42 9.88 15.37
N ILE A 63 6.95 9.89 16.61
CA ILE A 63 5.67 10.51 16.95
C ILE A 63 5.90 12.02 16.87
N ALA A 64 5.46 12.64 15.78
CA ALA A 64 5.45 14.09 15.68
C ALA A 64 4.22 14.61 16.44
N CYS A 65 4.46 15.35 17.52
CA CYS A 65 3.43 16.07 18.25
C CYS A 65 3.76 17.56 18.21
N HIS A 66 2.74 18.42 18.06
CA HIS A 66 2.94 19.86 18.23
C HIS A 66 3.34 20.13 19.69
N GLY A 67 4.34 20.99 19.93
CA GLY A 67 4.79 21.30 21.29
C GLY A 67 3.67 21.83 22.20
N GLU A 68 2.70 22.55 21.64
CA GLU A 68 1.52 23.05 22.37
C GLU A 68 0.56 21.94 22.83
N CYS A 69 0.46 20.86 22.07
CA CYS A 69 -0.36 19.70 22.45
C CYS A 69 0.25 18.97 23.65
N LEU A 70 1.58 18.95 23.77
CA LEU A 70 2.28 18.37 24.92
C LEU A 70 2.11 19.24 26.18
N LYS A 71 1.97 20.57 26.04
CA LYS A 71 1.72 21.47 27.18
C LYS A 71 0.37 21.23 27.86
N ALA A 72 -0.59 20.63 27.16
CA ALA A 72 -1.89 20.28 27.73
C ALA A 72 -1.83 19.07 28.67
N ILE A 73 -0.72 18.31 28.67
CA ILE A 73 -0.51 17.13 29.51
C ILE A 73 0.53 17.48 30.58
N PRO A 74 0.30 17.14 31.86
CA PRO A 74 1.33 17.27 32.90
C PRO A 74 2.62 16.52 32.49
N PRO A 75 3.81 17.16 32.54
CA PRO A 75 5.07 16.56 32.11
C PRO A 75 5.35 15.12 32.59
N PRO A 76 5.12 14.74 33.86
CA PRO A 76 5.38 13.37 34.32
C PRO A 76 4.49 12.31 33.68
N ARG A 77 3.38 12.70 33.04
CA ARG A 77 2.41 11.78 32.41
C ARG A 77 2.61 11.64 30.92
N ILE A 78 3.34 12.56 30.29
CA ILE A 78 3.61 12.55 28.84
C ILE A 78 4.13 11.17 28.36
N PRO A 79 5.13 10.53 29.00
CA PRO A 79 5.63 9.23 28.54
C PRO A 79 4.53 8.14 28.50
N LYS A 80 3.65 8.14 29.51
CA LYS A 80 2.56 7.16 29.62
C LYS A 80 1.50 7.37 28.53
N VAL A 81 1.10 8.61 28.28
CA VAL A 81 0.11 8.93 27.23
C VAL A 81 0.68 8.62 25.85
N LEU A 82 1.95 8.95 25.61
CA LEU A 82 2.63 8.62 24.36
C LEU A 82 2.72 7.10 24.15
N GLN A 83 3.04 6.33 25.19
CA GLN A 83 3.06 4.87 25.11
C GLN A 83 1.67 4.29 24.76
N GLN A 84 0.60 4.84 25.32
CA GLN A 84 -0.78 4.41 25.04
C GLN A 84 -1.23 4.78 23.61
N ALA A 85 -0.72 5.89 23.06
CA ALA A 85 -1.00 6.32 21.70
C ALA A 85 0.01 5.75 20.67
N ALA A 86 1.07 5.06 21.12
CA ALA A 86 2.14 4.59 20.27
C ALA A 86 1.67 3.53 19.27
N TYR A 87 2.11 3.68 18.03
CA TYR A 87 1.79 2.75 16.97
C TYR A 87 2.72 1.53 17.01
N THR A 88 2.15 0.33 16.87
CA THR A 88 2.91 -0.90 16.62
C THR A 88 3.44 -0.94 15.18
N PHE A 89 2.75 -0.28 14.25
CA PHE A 89 3.15 -0.09 12.86
C PHE A 89 2.39 1.09 12.24
N VAL A 90 2.86 1.61 11.12
CA VAL A 90 2.23 2.77 10.45
C VAL A 90 0.81 2.40 9.97
N PRO A 91 -0.24 3.16 10.36
CA PRO A 91 -1.60 2.97 9.84
C PRO A 91 -1.76 3.46 8.40
N SER A 92 -2.67 2.84 7.64
CA SER A 92 -3.05 3.30 6.30
C SER A 92 -3.67 4.70 6.35
N LYS A 93 -3.72 5.40 5.21
CA LYS A 93 -4.32 6.75 5.16
C LYS A 93 -5.81 6.69 5.46
N ALA A 94 -6.52 5.66 5.02
CA ALA A 94 -7.93 5.43 5.34
C ALA A 94 -8.15 5.37 6.86
N VAL A 95 -7.33 4.61 7.58
CA VAL A 95 -7.40 4.52 9.06
C VAL A 95 -7.10 5.86 9.72
N ARG A 96 -6.08 6.59 9.25
CA ARG A 96 -5.74 7.93 9.74
C ARG A 96 -6.87 8.93 9.50
N LYS A 97 -7.45 8.96 8.31
CA LYS A 97 -8.57 9.85 7.94
C LYS A 97 -9.82 9.55 8.74
N ARG A 98 -10.16 8.27 8.94
CA ARG A 98 -11.26 7.86 9.82
C ARG A 98 -11.02 8.36 11.26
N ARG A 99 -9.81 8.18 11.79
CA ARG A 99 -9.43 8.63 13.13
C ARG A 99 -9.54 10.16 13.26
N GLU A 100 -9.01 10.90 12.29
CA GLU A 100 -9.12 12.36 12.22
C GLU A 100 -10.57 12.84 12.18
N ASN A 101 -11.40 12.27 11.30
CA ASN A 101 -12.82 12.58 11.21
C ASN A 101 -13.56 12.29 12.51
N TRP A 102 -13.20 11.21 13.21
CA TRP A 102 -13.77 10.88 14.52
C TRP A 102 -13.43 11.95 15.57
N PHE A 103 -12.17 12.39 15.64
CA PHE A 103 -11.77 13.47 16.54
C PHE A 103 -12.47 14.79 16.20
N ILE A 104 -12.55 15.16 14.92
CA ILE A 104 -13.26 16.36 14.48
C ILE A 104 -14.73 16.28 14.89
N SER A 105 -15.40 15.15 14.66
CA SER A 105 -16.80 14.96 15.01
C SER A 105 -17.04 15.08 16.51
N LYS A 106 -16.24 14.38 17.33
CA LYS A 106 -16.35 14.44 18.80
C LYS A 106 -16.09 15.84 19.34
N THR A 107 -15.08 16.51 18.81
CA THR A 107 -14.74 17.87 19.21
C THR A 107 -15.82 18.86 18.80
N THR A 108 -16.34 18.75 17.58
CA THR A 108 -17.44 19.60 17.10
C THR A 108 -18.65 19.47 18.01
N HIS A 109 -18.96 18.26 18.47
CA HIS A 109 -20.03 18.03 19.44
C HIS A 109 -19.76 18.71 20.79
N VAL A 110 -18.55 18.60 21.35
CA VAL A 110 -18.17 19.28 22.60
C VAL A 110 -18.22 20.79 22.45
N VAL A 111 -17.68 21.36 21.37
CA VAL A 111 -17.69 22.81 21.12
C VAL A 111 -19.12 23.33 20.95
N SER A 112 -19.94 22.67 20.13
CA SER A 112 -21.32 23.10 19.88
C SER A 112 -22.21 23.02 21.12
N THR A 113 -21.98 22.01 21.98
CA THR A 113 -22.72 21.87 23.25
C THR A 113 -22.27 22.89 24.31
N SER A 114 -20.96 23.20 24.35
CA SER A 114 -20.37 24.10 25.34
C SER A 114 -20.53 25.58 24.95
N VAL A 115 -20.55 25.87 23.65
CA VAL A 115 -20.58 27.23 23.09
C VAL A 115 -21.74 27.33 22.08
N LYS A 116 -22.96 27.35 22.60
CA LYS A 116 -24.21 27.26 21.82
C LYS A 116 -24.43 28.39 20.79
N TRP A 117 -23.72 29.50 20.91
CA TRP A 117 -23.84 30.65 20.01
C TRP A 117 -22.95 30.57 18.77
N LEU A 118 -22.00 29.63 18.71
CA LEU A 118 -21.16 29.45 17.54
C LEU A 118 -21.93 28.76 16.41
N PRO A 119 -21.83 29.24 15.16
CA PRO A 119 -22.34 28.52 14.02
C PRO A 119 -21.69 27.12 13.90
N PRO A 120 -22.42 26.11 13.38
CA PRO A 120 -21.89 24.76 13.19
C PRO A 120 -20.58 24.73 12.40
N GLU A 121 -20.46 25.57 11.36
CA GLU A 121 -19.29 25.66 10.50
C GLU A 121 -18.05 26.14 11.27
N VAL A 122 -18.23 27.10 12.18
CA VAL A 122 -17.14 27.61 13.02
C VAL A 122 -16.71 26.55 14.03
N SER A 123 -17.67 25.82 14.61
CA SER A 123 -17.38 24.69 15.52
C SER A 123 -16.56 23.60 14.83
N ILE A 124 -16.88 23.27 13.58
CA ILE A 124 -16.13 22.31 12.76
C ILE A 124 -14.71 22.82 12.47
N ASN A 125 -14.57 24.11 12.14
CA ASN A 125 -13.25 24.69 11.86
C ASN A 125 -12.35 24.71 13.10
N ILE A 126 -12.89 25.07 14.26
CA ILE A 126 -12.18 24.96 15.55
C ILE A 126 -11.76 23.50 15.79
N ALA A 127 -12.69 22.56 15.61
CA ALA A 127 -12.41 21.13 15.79
C ALA A 127 -11.29 20.61 14.90
N LYS A 128 -11.23 21.04 13.63
CA LYS A 128 -10.15 20.70 12.70
C LYS A 128 -8.79 21.18 13.20
N GLN A 129 -8.71 22.43 13.65
CA GLN A 129 -7.46 23.04 14.13
C GLN A 129 -6.95 22.42 15.44
N CYS A 130 -7.86 21.94 16.30
CA CYS A 130 -7.50 21.38 17.61
C CYS A 130 -7.35 19.85 17.64
N SER A 131 -7.59 19.15 16.53
CA SER A 131 -7.72 17.68 16.48
C SER A 131 -6.53 16.91 17.10
N SER A 132 -5.29 17.34 16.84
CA SER A 132 -4.08 16.70 17.39
C SER A 132 -3.92 16.88 18.90
N ALA A 133 -4.25 18.06 19.45
CA ALA A 133 -4.17 18.33 20.89
C ALA A 133 -5.19 17.51 21.67
N LEU A 134 -6.38 17.38 21.09
CA LEU A 134 -7.51 16.71 21.70
C LEU A 134 -7.36 15.19 21.67
N ALA A 135 -6.66 14.63 20.68
CA ALA A 135 -6.31 13.21 20.67
C ALA A 135 -5.51 12.79 21.92
N LEU A 136 -4.57 13.63 22.32
CA LEU A 136 -3.71 13.39 23.48
C LEU A 136 -4.45 13.61 24.81
N SER A 137 -5.21 14.69 24.92
CA SER A 137 -6.05 14.95 26.10
C SER A 137 -7.12 13.88 26.30
N TYR A 138 -7.74 13.40 25.21
CA TYR A 138 -8.70 12.29 25.25
C TYR A 138 -8.05 10.99 25.74
N ALA A 139 -6.86 10.66 25.24
CA ALA A 139 -6.12 9.48 25.68
C ALA A 139 -5.81 9.54 27.18
N GLU A 140 -5.41 10.71 27.70
CA GLU A 140 -5.17 10.93 29.13
C GLU A 140 -6.44 10.76 29.97
N SER A 141 -7.52 11.47 29.62
CA SER A 141 -8.79 11.41 30.36
C SER A 141 -9.38 9.99 30.39
N LEU A 142 -9.26 9.26 29.28
CA LEU A 142 -9.69 7.88 29.21
C LEU A 142 -8.78 6.97 30.06
N ALA A 143 -7.47 7.19 30.06
CA ALA A 143 -6.54 6.45 30.92
C ALA A 143 -6.87 6.64 32.41
N GLU A 144 -7.20 7.86 32.83
CA GLU A 144 -7.62 8.13 34.20
C GLU A 144 -8.94 7.45 34.55
N SER A 145 -9.93 7.54 33.66
CA SER A 145 -11.24 6.90 33.86
C SER A 145 -11.10 5.38 33.97
N VAL A 146 -10.29 4.77 33.11
CA VAL A 146 -10.00 3.32 33.17
C VAL A 146 -9.20 2.97 34.41
N ALA A 147 -8.21 3.79 34.81
CA ALA A 147 -7.44 3.57 36.03
C ALA A 147 -8.30 3.65 37.30
N MET A 148 -9.27 4.57 37.35
CA MET A 148 -10.24 4.68 38.46
C MET A 148 -11.16 3.46 38.53
N LEU A 149 -11.59 2.92 37.38
CA LEU A 149 -12.34 1.66 37.32
C LEU A 149 -11.46 0.45 37.69
N ALA A 150 -10.15 0.53 37.45
CA ALA A 150 -9.18 -0.54 37.66
C ALA A 150 -8.50 -0.50 39.04
N THR A 151 -9.01 0.25 40.03
CA THR A 151 -8.40 0.43 41.39
C THR A 151 -8.20 -0.86 42.21
N ARG A 152 -8.31 -2.07 41.62
CA ARG A 152 -8.04 -3.35 42.27
C ARG A 152 -7.27 -4.40 41.45
N GLN A 153 -6.75 -4.14 40.26
CA GLN A 153 -6.15 -5.23 39.45
C GLN A 153 -4.77 -4.92 38.84
N LYS A 154 -3.90 -5.93 38.87
CA LYS A 154 -2.56 -5.94 38.28
C LYS A 154 -2.65 -5.76 36.75
N PRO A 155 -1.66 -5.14 36.08
CA PRO A 155 -1.63 -4.95 34.62
C PRO A 155 -1.53 -6.27 33.82
N ILE A 156 -1.40 -7.40 34.52
CA ILE A 156 -1.31 -8.75 33.97
C ILE A 156 -2.54 -9.53 34.41
N PHE A 157 -3.34 -9.97 33.45
CA PHE A 157 -4.45 -10.88 33.68
C PHE A 157 -4.04 -12.28 33.27
N ILE A 158 -4.40 -13.27 34.09
CA ILE A 158 -4.14 -14.67 33.82
C ILE A 158 -5.49 -15.33 33.55
N ALA A 159 -5.64 -15.92 32.37
CA ALA A 159 -6.82 -16.66 32.00
C ALA A 159 -6.44 -18.05 31.47
N ILE A 160 -7.19 -19.06 31.88
CA ILE A 160 -7.02 -20.46 31.50
C ILE A 160 -7.99 -20.75 30.35
N ALA A 161 -7.47 -21.10 29.18
CA ALA A 161 -8.29 -21.29 27.97
C ALA A 161 -9.20 -22.52 28.05
N LYS A 162 -8.90 -23.50 28.91
CA LYS A 162 -9.78 -24.64 29.18
C LYS A 162 -11.20 -24.17 29.52
N TYR A 163 -11.32 -23.11 30.33
CA TYR A 163 -12.60 -22.57 30.77
C TYR A 163 -13.13 -21.47 29.84
N PRO A 164 -14.45 -21.20 29.84
CA PRO A 164 -14.99 -20.02 29.17
C PRO A 164 -14.24 -18.75 29.58
N MET A 165 -13.97 -17.90 28.60
CA MET A 165 -13.23 -16.66 28.77
C MET A 165 -14.05 -15.51 28.23
N TRP A 166 -14.09 -14.41 28.95
CA TRP A 166 -14.77 -13.18 28.56
C TRP A 166 -13.74 -12.10 28.23
N ALA A 167 -14.00 -11.36 27.17
CA ALA A 167 -13.24 -10.19 26.77
C ALA A 167 -14.03 -8.92 27.09
N ARG A 168 -13.48 -8.06 27.94
CA ARG A 168 -14.02 -6.71 28.18
C ARG A 168 -13.45 -5.77 27.14
N TYR A 169 -14.29 -4.90 26.60
CA TYR A 169 -13.88 -3.94 25.57
C TYR A 169 -13.84 -2.51 26.11
N VAL A 170 -12.95 -1.70 25.53
CA VAL A 170 -12.90 -0.25 25.72
C VAL A 170 -12.93 0.44 24.37
N LEU A 171 -13.62 1.57 24.28
CA LEU A 171 -13.62 2.40 23.08
C LEU A 171 -12.47 3.40 23.15
N PHE A 172 -11.53 3.30 22.22
CA PHE A 172 -10.40 4.21 22.08
C PHE A 172 -10.35 4.69 20.62
N ASP A 173 -10.31 6.01 20.40
CA ASP A 173 -10.29 6.62 19.06
C ASP A 173 -11.38 6.10 18.10
N GLY A 174 -12.58 5.90 18.64
CA GLY A 174 -13.74 5.41 17.89
C GLY A 174 -13.73 3.92 17.58
N VAL A 175 -12.78 3.16 18.13
CA VAL A 175 -12.61 1.72 17.88
C VAL A 175 -12.64 0.93 19.18
N ALA A 176 -13.30 -0.23 19.16
CA ALA A 176 -13.31 -1.15 20.29
C ALA A 176 -12.02 -1.98 20.33
N TYR A 177 -11.33 -1.95 21.47
CA TYR A 177 -10.16 -2.75 21.80
C TYR A 177 -10.44 -3.68 22.95
N VAL A 178 -9.75 -4.82 22.99
CA VAL A 178 -9.79 -5.71 24.16
C VAL A 178 -9.03 -5.02 25.28
N ALA A 179 -9.70 -4.74 26.38
CA ALA A 179 -9.10 -4.15 27.57
C ALA A 179 -8.58 -5.23 28.52
N GLU A 180 -9.31 -6.34 28.64
CA GLU A 180 -9.06 -7.38 29.62
C GLU A 180 -9.64 -8.73 29.17
N LEU A 181 -8.95 -9.80 29.53
CA LEU A 181 -9.39 -11.19 29.37
C LEU A 181 -9.52 -11.85 30.74
N SER A 182 -10.65 -12.49 31.02
CA SER A 182 -10.91 -13.12 32.32
C SER A 182 -11.75 -14.39 32.20
N ASN A 183 -11.49 -15.38 33.07
CA ASN A 183 -12.40 -16.52 33.29
C ASN A 183 -13.50 -16.23 34.29
N LEU A 184 -13.57 -15.02 34.84
CA LEU A 184 -14.67 -14.58 35.68
C LEU A 184 -15.63 -13.75 34.84
N ARG A 185 -16.92 -13.87 35.14
CA ARG A 185 -17.91 -12.96 34.55
C ARG A 185 -17.69 -11.57 35.11
N PHE A 186 -17.72 -10.58 34.22
CA PHE A 186 -17.65 -9.18 34.61
C PHE A 186 -18.94 -8.75 35.35
N PRO A 187 -18.87 -7.75 36.25
CA PRO A 187 -20.05 -7.20 36.92
C PRO A 187 -21.12 -6.73 35.93
N LYS A 188 -22.40 -6.76 36.37
CA LYS A 188 -23.52 -6.23 35.57
C LYS A 188 -23.26 -4.76 35.20
N GLY A 189 -23.44 -4.41 33.93
CA GLY A 189 -23.17 -3.07 33.39
C GLY A 189 -21.84 -2.93 32.64
N VAL A 190 -20.94 -3.92 32.76
CA VAL A 190 -19.71 -3.97 31.97
C VAL A 190 -19.95 -4.75 30.67
N THR A 191 -19.69 -4.11 29.52
CA THR A 191 -19.78 -4.76 28.21
C THR A 191 -18.62 -5.75 28.04
N ALA A 192 -18.92 -7.03 28.27
CA ALA A 192 -17.99 -8.13 28.03
C ALA A 192 -18.62 -9.19 27.13
N ILE A 193 -17.82 -9.69 26.18
CA ILE A 193 -18.26 -10.65 25.17
C ILE A 193 -17.54 -11.98 25.44
N LEU A 194 -18.27 -13.09 25.32
CA LEU A 194 -17.66 -14.41 25.40
C LEU A 194 -16.68 -14.59 24.24
N VAL A 195 -15.44 -14.95 24.55
CA VAL A 195 -14.40 -15.21 23.54
C VAL A 195 -14.83 -16.41 22.69
N PRO A 196 -14.94 -16.26 21.35
CA PRO A 196 -15.31 -17.37 20.48
C PRO A 196 -14.35 -18.55 20.61
N ARG A 197 -14.90 -19.76 20.64
CA ARG A 197 -14.13 -21.00 20.74
C ARG A 197 -14.71 -22.15 19.94
N THR A 198 -13.85 -22.97 19.34
CA THR A 198 -14.21 -24.26 18.74
C THR A 198 -14.20 -25.40 19.76
N SER A 199 -14.68 -26.59 19.39
CA SER A 199 -14.66 -27.79 20.23
C SER A 199 -13.24 -28.28 20.53
N LYS A 200 -12.39 -28.33 19.50
CA LYS A 200 -10.94 -28.56 19.62
C LYS A 200 -10.22 -27.21 19.67
N ILE A 201 -9.40 -27.00 20.70
CA ILE A 201 -8.58 -25.79 20.86
C ILE A 201 -7.13 -26.22 20.82
N ASP A 202 -6.39 -25.75 19.83
CA ASP A 202 -4.94 -25.91 19.75
C ASP A 202 -4.25 -24.64 19.20
N THR A 203 -5.05 -23.61 18.91
CA THR A 203 -4.60 -22.38 18.23
C THR A 203 -5.27 -21.16 18.84
N LEU A 204 -4.48 -20.12 19.06
CA LEU A 204 -4.94 -18.78 19.42
C LEU A 204 -4.90 -17.89 18.18
N TYR A 205 -6.04 -17.32 17.80
CA TYR A 205 -6.14 -16.33 16.74
C TYR A 205 -6.29 -14.94 17.35
N VAL A 206 -5.45 -14.01 16.94
CA VAL A 206 -5.40 -12.64 17.47
C VAL A 206 -5.52 -11.65 16.33
N ALA A 207 -6.48 -10.72 16.44
CA ALA A 207 -6.61 -9.61 15.52
C ALA A 207 -6.11 -8.33 16.20
N GLN A 208 -5.19 -7.63 15.54
CA GLN A 208 -4.63 -6.37 16.03
C GLN A 208 -4.54 -5.33 14.91
N ASP A 209 -4.68 -4.07 15.27
CA ASP A 209 -4.36 -2.95 14.40
C ASP A 209 -3.08 -2.23 14.88
N HIS A 210 -2.82 -1.06 14.32
CA HIS A 210 -1.69 -0.21 14.70
C HIS A 210 -1.67 0.21 16.18
N LEU A 211 -2.79 0.16 16.92
CA LEU A 211 -2.90 0.61 18.31
C LEU A 211 -3.06 -0.54 19.32
N GLY A 212 -3.49 -1.73 18.91
CA GLY A 212 -3.54 -2.85 19.86
C GLY A 212 -4.47 -3.98 19.46
N ILE A 213 -4.70 -4.87 20.41
CA ILE A 213 -5.48 -6.08 20.19
C ILE A 213 -6.97 -5.73 20.17
N ARG A 214 -7.63 -6.09 19.08
CA ARG A 214 -9.05 -5.84 18.86
C ARG A 214 -9.90 -7.09 19.00
N ARG A 215 -9.38 -8.29 18.72
CA ARG A 215 -10.12 -9.54 18.90
C ARG A 215 -9.19 -10.68 19.27
N VAL A 216 -9.72 -11.63 20.03
CA VAL A 216 -9.06 -12.90 20.37
C VAL A 216 -10.06 -14.01 20.15
N MET A 217 -9.63 -15.14 19.60
CA MET A 217 -10.45 -16.34 19.38
C MET A 217 -9.62 -17.60 19.64
N PHE A 218 -10.26 -18.61 20.23
CA PHE A 218 -9.67 -19.95 20.37
C PHE A 218 -10.18 -20.84 19.24
N GLY A 219 -9.27 -21.49 18.54
CA GLY A 219 -9.63 -22.23 17.32
C GLY A 219 -8.86 -23.52 17.14
N ASN A 220 -9.06 -24.09 15.95
CA ASN A 220 -8.39 -25.27 15.45
C ASN A 220 -7.30 -24.84 14.43
N SER A 221 -6.15 -25.50 14.49
CA SER A 221 -4.98 -25.34 13.62
C SER A 221 -5.23 -25.79 12.18
N GLU A 222 -6.23 -26.65 11.96
CA GLU A 222 -6.62 -27.19 10.65
C GLU A 222 -7.62 -26.29 9.92
N LYS A 223 -8.48 -25.59 10.67
CA LYS A 223 -9.55 -24.75 10.10
C LYS A 223 -9.60 -23.41 10.79
N ALA A 224 -9.24 -22.37 10.05
CA ALA A 224 -9.32 -21.00 10.50
C ALA A 224 -10.77 -20.49 10.60
N PRO A 225 -11.05 -19.57 11.56
CA PRO A 225 -12.32 -18.86 11.62
C PRO A 225 -12.61 -18.12 10.31
N GLN A 226 -13.86 -18.19 9.84
CA GLN A 226 -14.30 -17.44 8.67
C GLN A 226 -14.65 -16.01 9.10
N VAL A 227 -13.84 -15.05 8.66
CA VAL A 227 -13.99 -13.64 8.98
C VAL A 227 -13.71 -12.83 7.72
N SER A 228 -14.54 -11.84 7.43
CA SER A 228 -14.29 -10.90 6.34
C SER A 228 -13.11 -9.99 6.67
N PRO A 229 -12.27 -9.62 5.68
CA PRO A 229 -11.18 -8.67 5.90
C PRO A 229 -11.74 -7.33 6.37
N GLU A 230 -11.03 -6.67 7.30
CA GLU A 230 -11.37 -5.33 7.79
C GLU A 230 -10.17 -4.41 7.56
N PRO A 231 -10.34 -3.24 6.89
CA PRO A 231 -9.24 -2.33 6.62
C PRO A 231 -8.44 -1.94 7.88
N GLY A 232 -7.13 -2.18 7.84
CA GLY A 232 -6.21 -1.86 8.93
C GLY A 232 -6.21 -2.84 10.11
N LEU A 233 -7.02 -3.90 10.07
CA LEU A 233 -7.01 -4.99 11.04
C LEU A 233 -6.24 -6.20 10.47
N TRP A 234 -5.31 -6.73 11.26
CA TRP A 234 -4.45 -7.83 10.84
C TRP A 234 -4.51 -8.99 11.84
N TRP A 235 -4.57 -10.20 11.30
CA TRP A 235 -4.69 -11.45 12.05
C TRP A 235 -3.37 -12.19 12.09
N TRP A 236 -3.08 -12.79 13.24
CA TRP A 236 -2.02 -13.78 13.38
C TRP A 236 -2.49 -14.92 14.27
N ALA A 237 -1.83 -16.06 14.13
CA ALA A 237 -2.13 -17.26 14.88
C ALA A 237 -0.87 -17.78 15.57
N SER A 238 -1.05 -18.38 16.75
CA SER A 238 0.00 -19.09 17.46
C SER A 238 -0.54 -20.42 17.98
N SER A 239 0.33 -21.43 18.03
CA SER A 239 0.01 -22.68 18.73
C SER A 239 -0.33 -22.35 20.19
N PHE A 240 -1.29 -23.08 20.73
CA PHE A 240 -1.78 -22.84 22.08
C PHE A 240 -2.15 -24.16 22.75
N HIS A 241 -1.56 -24.43 23.91
CA HIS A 241 -1.88 -25.63 24.68
C HIS A 241 -3.13 -25.41 25.55
N PRO A 242 -4.16 -26.27 25.54
CA PRO A 242 -5.42 -26.06 26.28
C PRO A 242 -5.28 -25.86 27.79
N SER A 243 -4.28 -26.50 28.42
CA SER A 243 -3.96 -26.31 29.84
C SER A 243 -3.10 -25.08 30.12
N GLY A 244 -2.58 -24.43 29.06
CA GLY A 244 -1.74 -23.24 29.17
C GLY A 244 -2.51 -22.06 29.73
N GLN A 245 -1.81 -21.24 30.50
CA GLN A 245 -2.35 -19.97 30.96
C GLN A 245 -2.02 -18.89 29.93
N LEU A 246 -3.02 -18.11 29.53
CA LEU A 246 -2.86 -16.91 28.73
C LEU A 246 -2.66 -15.73 29.68
N ARG A 247 -1.50 -15.09 29.58
CA ARG A 247 -1.17 -13.83 30.23
C ARG A 247 -1.36 -12.68 29.25
N SER A 248 -2.18 -11.71 29.60
CA SER A 248 -2.40 -10.51 28.79
C SER A 248 -1.76 -9.28 29.41
N HIS A 249 -1.11 -8.45 28.59
CA HIS A 249 -0.42 -7.24 29.03
C HIS A 249 -1.13 -5.99 28.50
N SER A 250 -1.52 -5.11 29.41
CA SER A 250 -2.22 -3.85 29.11
C SER A 250 -1.28 -2.64 29.17
N ASP A 251 -1.54 -1.64 28.32
CA ASP A 251 -0.96 -0.28 28.43
C ASP A 251 -1.71 0.61 29.45
N GLY A 252 -2.62 0.03 30.23
CA GLY A 252 -3.51 0.72 31.15
C GLY A 252 -4.86 1.11 30.54
N ILE A 253 -5.04 0.99 29.23
CA ILE A 253 -6.33 1.17 28.54
C ILE A 253 -6.73 -0.13 27.84
N LYS A 254 -5.84 -0.67 27.02
CA LYS A 254 -6.09 -1.78 26.10
C LYS A 254 -4.94 -2.80 26.12
N LEU A 255 -5.20 -3.99 25.62
CA LEU A 255 -4.21 -5.04 25.50
C LEU A 255 -3.28 -4.76 24.33
N ARG A 256 -1.98 -4.91 24.57
CA ARG A 256 -0.91 -4.72 23.58
C ARG A 256 -0.18 -6.02 23.25
N LYS A 257 -0.07 -6.93 24.23
CA LYS A 257 0.70 -8.17 24.09
C LYS A 257 0.01 -9.32 24.81
N LEU A 258 0.26 -10.53 24.32
CA LEU A 258 -0.15 -11.77 24.95
C LEU A 258 1.08 -12.66 25.15
N SER A 259 1.02 -13.50 26.17
CA SER A 259 2.05 -14.48 26.49
C SER A 259 1.40 -15.76 27.00
N THR A 260 2.02 -16.90 26.75
CA THR A 260 1.62 -18.18 27.32
C THR A 260 2.49 -18.53 28.49
N VAL A 261 1.92 -19.20 29.49
CA VAL A 261 2.67 -19.82 30.57
C VAL A 261 2.43 -21.32 30.54
N SER A 262 3.51 -22.06 30.37
CA SER A 262 3.57 -23.52 30.38
C SER A 262 4.75 -23.93 31.25
N ASP A 263 4.53 -24.84 32.21
CA ASP A 263 5.58 -25.38 33.09
C ASP A 263 6.45 -24.32 33.79
N GLY A 264 5.84 -23.19 34.16
CA GLY A 264 6.52 -22.06 34.81
C GLY A 264 7.28 -21.13 33.86
N ILE A 265 7.44 -21.49 32.59
CA ILE A 265 8.08 -20.68 31.56
C ILE A 265 7.02 -19.75 30.94
N THR A 266 7.33 -18.45 30.88
CA THR A 266 6.49 -17.46 30.20
C THR A 266 7.08 -17.12 28.84
N GLU A 267 6.32 -17.35 27.78
CA GLU A 267 6.73 -17.05 26.40
C GLU A 267 5.82 -15.96 25.82
N GLU A 268 6.41 -14.88 25.30
CA GLU A 268 5.67 -13.83 24.59
C GLU A 268 5.22 -14.36 23.23
N LEU A 269 3.93 -14.23 22.93
CA LEU A 269 3.38 -14.59 21.64
C LEU A 269 3.68 -13.47 20.64
N LYS A 270 4.58 -13.73 19.69
CA LYS A 270 4.97 -12.78 18.65
C LYS A 270 4.59 -13.30 17.27
N PRO A 271 3.94 -12.49 16.41
CA PRO A 271 3.65 -12.92 15.06
C PRO A 271 4.91 -12.95 14.20
N GLY A 272 5.14 -14.06 13.51
CA GLY A 272 6.12 -14.11 12.42
C GLY A 272 5.61 -13.38 11.16
N GLN A 273 4.29 -13.43 10.93
CA GLN A 273 3.56 -12.81 9.83
C GLN A 273 2.15 -12.44 10.31
N MET A 274 1.50 -11.50 9.62
CA MET A 274 0.10 -11.16 9.82
C MET A 274 -0.66 -11.15 8.49
N TRP A 275 -1.98 -11.36 8.56
CA TRP A 275 -2.84 -11.62 7.41
C TRP A 275 -4.12 -10.79 7.50
N ALA A 276 -4.70 -10.38 6.37
CA ALA A 276 -5.98 -9.66 6.36
C ALA A 276 -7.15 -10.51 6.91
N ILE A 277 -7.02 -11.83 6.84
CA ILE A 277 -7.96 -12.82 7.40
C ILE A 277 -7.19 -13.91 8.18
N PRO A 278 -7.80 -14.57 9.18
CA PRO A 278 -7.15 -15.63 9.93
C PRO A 278 -6.66 -16.78 9.03
N GLN A 279 -5.42 -17.23 9.22
CA GLN A 279 -4.83 -18.36 8.50
C GLN A 279 -4.65 -19.58 9.41
N PRO A 280 -5.02 -20.80 8.95
CA PRO A 280 -4.79 -22.02 9.71
C PRO A 280 -3.28 -22.32 9.85
N LEU A 281 -2.83 -22.78 11.02
CA LEU A 281 -1.41 -23.05 11.26
C LEU A 281 -0.88 -24.27 10.52
N LYS A 282 -1.70 -25.31 10.30
CA LYS A 282 -1.26 -26.55 9.64
C LYS A 282 -1.28 -26.49 8.12
N LYS A 283 -2.08 -25.60 7.52
CA LYS A 283 -2.04 -25.35 6.07
C LYS A 283 -1.06 -24.19 5.85
N GLN A 284 0.21 -24.51 5.70
CA GLN A 284 1.24 -23.51 5.42
C GLN A 284 1.10 -23.01 3.99
N LEU A 285 1.03 -21.68 3.86
CA LEU A 285 1.12 -21.02 2.57
C LEU A 285 2.59 -21.01 2.12
N ARG A 286 2.82 -21.21 0.82
CA ARG A 286 4.15 -21.11 0.24
C ARG A 286 4.50 -19.65 0.10
N ILE A 287 5.54 -19.19 0.79
CA ILE A 287 5.96 -17.79 0.80
C ILE A 287 7.17 -17.59 -0.09
N HIS A 288 6.99 -16.80 -1.14
CA HIS A 288 8.09 -16.29 -1.94
C HIS A 288 8.65 -15.02 -1.31
N ARG A 289 9.93 -15.05 -0.92
CA ARG A 289 10.54 -13.96 -0.16
C ARG A 289 10.93 -12.78 -1.07
N GLY A 290 10.45 -11.60 -0.69
CA GLY A 290 10.86 -10.29 -1.23
C GLY A 290 12.20 -9.77 -0.66
N GLY A 291 12.30 -8.46 -0.39
CA GLY A 291 13.49 -7.78 0.15
C GLY A 291 13.88 -8.08 1.61
N TYR A 292 15.01 -7.50 2.07
CA TYR A 292 15.61 -7.62 3.42
C TYR A 292 14.78 -6.88 4.50
N ARG A 293 14.71 -7.39 5.75
CA ARG A 293 13.63 -7.01 6.69
C ARG A 293 14.07 -6.56 8.08
N TYR A 294 13.38 -5.53 8.58
CA TYR A 294 13.32 -5.15 10.00
C TYR A 294 11.88 -5.16 10.57
N ARG A 295 10.87 -5.64 9.83
CA ARG A 295 9.43 -5.54 10.22
C ARG A 295 8.65 -6.84 10.02
N ILE A 296 7.56 -7.00 10.77
CA ILE A 296 6.63 -8.13 10.65
C ILE A 296 5.79 -7.93 9.38
N PRO A 297 5.86 -8.84 8.40
CA PRO A 297 5.14 -8.71 7.14
C PRO A 297 3.63 -8.85 7.34
N ARG A 298 2.86 -8.06 6.60
CA ARG A 298 1.40 -8.02 6.63
C ARG A 298 0.88 -8.31 5.24
N PHE A 299 0.09 -9.36 5.09
CA PHE A 299 -0.40 -9.83 3.81
C PHE A 299 -1.88 -9.50 3.62
N THR A 300 -2.18 -8.75 2.56
CA THR A 300 -3.53 -8.71 1.98
C THR A 300 -3.67 -9.83 0.94
N PHE A 301 -4.82 -9.95 0.30
CA PHE A 301 -5.03 -10.90 -0.79
C PHE A 301 -5.93 -10.33 -1.87
N PHE A 302 -5.86 -10.93 -3.05
CA PHE A 302 -6.84 -10.77 -4.11
C PHE A 302 -7.34 -12.14 -4.56
N GLU A 303 -8.56 -12.15 -5.10
CA GLU A 303 -9.14 -13.34 -5.72
C GLU A 303 -8.59 -13.51 -7.13
N CYS A 304 -8.19 -14.74 -7.46
CA CYS A 304 -7.68 -15.13 -8.76
C CYS A 304 -8.60 -16.19 -9.35
N ASN A 305 -8.91 -16.06 -10.64
CA ASN A 305 -9.76 -16.99 -11.40
C ASN A 305 -11.18 -17.17 -10.82
N HIS A 306 -11.72 -16.16 -10.13
CA HIS A 306 -13.14 -16.14 -9.81
C HIS A 306 -13.96 -15.98 -11.12
N PRO A 307 -15.03 -16.76 -11.35
CA PRO A 307 -15.75 -16.81 -12.64
C PRO A 307 -16.36 -15.47 -13.05
N ASP A 308 -16.66 -14.61 -12.08
CA ASP A 308 -17.26 -13.28 -12.31
C ASP A 308 -16.22 -12.16 -12.51
N ILE A 309 -14.91 -12.46 -12.49
CA ILE A 309 -13.88 -11.44 -12.74
C ILE A 309 -13.91 -11.01 -14.21
N VAL A 310 -13.96 -9.69 -14.43
CA VAL A 310 -13.94 -9.08 -15.77
C VAL A 310 -12.59 -8.44 -16.13
N GLY A 311 -11.65 -8.39 -15.18
CA GLY A 311 -10.35 -7.78 -15.37
C GLY A 311 -9.56 -7.70 -14.08
N TYR A 312 -8.29 -7.32 -14.19
CA TYR A 312 -7.45 -6.99 -13.04
C TYR A 312 -6.83 -5.61 -13.24
N SER A 313 -6.79 -4.80 -12.19
CA SER A 313 -5.93 -3.61 -12.13
C SER A 313 -4.75 -3.84 -11.21
N ALA A 314 -3.60 -3.28 -11.56
CA ALA A 314 -2.44 -3.28 -10.68
C ALA A 314 -1.95 -1.85 -10.44
N CYS A 315 -1.75 -1.52 -9.17
CA CYS A 315 -1.11 -0.29 -8.74
C CYS A 315 0.39 -0.51 -8.66
N TRP A 316 1.14 0.28 -9.41
CA TRP A 316 2.60 0.26 -9.41
C TRP A 316 3.16 1.58 -8.90
N TYR A 317 4.07 1.51 -7.92
CA TYR A 317 4.88 2.64 -7.45
C TYR A 317 6.20 2.11 -6.90
N LYS A 318 7.27 2.19 -7.70
CA LYS A 318 8.58 1.53 -7.48
C LYS A 318 8.51 -0.01 -7.41
N THR A 319 7.38 -0.55 -6.97
CA THR A 319 7.05 -1.96 -6.88
C THR A 319 5.54 -2.15 -7.01
N VAL A 320 5.11 -3.40 -7.16
CA VAL A 320 3.69 -3.76 -7.17
C VAL A 320 3.13 -3.56 -5.77
N ARG A 321 2.13 -2.69 -5.63
CA ARG A 321 1.52 -2.36 -4.33
C ARG A 321 0.24 -3.14 -4.09
N VAL A 322 -0.62 -3.20 -5.10
CA VAL A 322 -1.92 -3.84 -5.04
C VAL A 322 -2.23 -4.42 -6.41
N ILE A 323 -2.84 -5.60 -6.42
CA ILE A 323 -3.55 -6.14 -7.57
C ILE A 323 -5.00 -6.27 -7.15
N TYR A 324 -5.89 -5.69 -7.94
CA TYR A 324 -7.30 -5.56 -7.63
C TYR A 324 -8.11 -6.30 -8.71
N PRO A 325 -8.89 -7.33 -8.35
CA PRO A 325 -9.77 -8.03 -9.27
C PRO A 325 -11.05 -7.23 -9.48
N HIS A 326 -11.47 -7.08 -10.72
CA HIS A 326 -12.65 -6.31 -11.08
C HIS A 326 -13.89 -7.19 -11.26
N PHE A 327 -15.01 -6.73 -10.72
CA PHE A 327 -16.32 -7.37 -10.83
C PHE A 327 -17.35 -6.43 -11.49
N PRO A 328 -18.38 -6.96 -12.17
CA PRO A 328 -19.42 -6.14 -12.79
C PRO A 328 -20.13 -5.22 -11.78
N GLY A 329 -20.20 -3.93 -12.10
CA GLY A 329 -20.97 -2.94 -11.32
C GLY A 329 -20.37 -2.55 -9.97
N GLU A 330 -19.09 -2.86 -9.73
CA GLU A 330 -18.42 -2.50 -8.49
C GLU A 330 -18.12 -1.00 -8.34
N ASP A 331 -17.80 -0.60 -7.11
CA ASP A 331 -17.35 0.75 -6.80
C ASP A 331 -15.85 0.92 -7.08
N MET A 332 -15.51 1.96 -7.84
CA MET A 332 -14.13 2.27 -8.25
C MET A 332 -13.45 3.29 -7.32
N SER A 333 -14.02 3.57 -6.14
CA SER A 333 -13.48 4.56 -5.20
C SER A 333 -12.06 4.24 -4.72
N PHE A 334 -11.66 2.95 -4.76
CA PHE A 334 -10.32 2.51 -4.34
C PHE A 334 -9.19 3.23 -5.11
N TYR A 335 -9.39 3.59 -6.39
CA TYR A 335 -8.40 4.37 -7.14
C TYR A 335 -8.09 5.71 -6.47
N LYS A 336 -9.13 6.41 -5.97
CA LYS A 336 -8.99 7.69 -5.27
C LYS A 336 -8.33 7.51 -3.90
N GLU A 337 -8.64 6.41 -3.22
CA GLU A 337 -8.01 6.08 -1.93
C GLU A 337 -6.52 5.83 -2.11
N THR A 338 -6.11 5.03 -3.10
CA THR A 338 -4.69 4.75 -3.39
C THR A 338 -3.94 5.99 -3.89
N ALA A 339 -4.54 6.78 -4.79
CA ALA A 339 -3.93 8.04 -5.26
C ALA A 339 -3.73 9.05 -4.12
N ALA A 340 -4.62 9.04 -3.13
CA ALA A 340 -4.44 9.84 -1.92
C ALA A 340 -3.23 9.36 -1.09
N GLU A 341 -2.88 8.07 -1.12
CA GLU A 341 -1.70 7.56 -0.42
C GLU A 341 -0.40 7.93 -1.13
N HIS A 342 -0.39 7.91 -2.46
CA HIS A 342 0.78 8.15 -3.28
C HIS A 342 0.42 8.89 -4.58
N LEU A 343 0.87 10.14 -4.73
CA LEU A 343 0.53 11.01 -5.87
C LEU A 343 1.13 10.58 -7.21
N MET A 344 2.10 9.65 -7.22
CA MET A 344 2.84 9.22 -8.41
C MET A 344 2.66 7.73 -8.73
N VAL A 345 1.47 7.16 -8.44
CA VAL A 345 1.17 5.77 -8.78
C VAL A 345 0.78 5.63 -10.24
N THR A 346 1.26 4.57 -10.88
CA THR A 346 0.83 4.17 -12.22
C THR A 346 -0.13 3.00 -12.11
N TRP A 347 -1.19 3.00 -12.90
CA TRP A 347 -2.19 1.95 -12.91
C TRP A 347 -2.17 1.21 -14.23
N LEU A 348 -2.12 -0.11 -14.13
CA LEU A 348 -2.20 -1.03 -15.25
C LEU A 348 -3.54 -1.73 -15.18
N TYR A 349 -4.14 -2.04 -16.32
CA TYR A 349 -5.38 -2.80 -16.40
C TYR A 349 -5.25 -3.91 -17.42
N MET A 350 -5.68 -5.12 -17.05
CA MET A 350 -5.82 -6.25 -17.94
C MET A 350 -7.30 -6.67 -17.96
N PRO A 351 -8.06 -6.34 -19.02
CA PRO A 351 -9.39 -6.93 -19.19
C PRO A 351 -9.25 -8.43 -19.38
N MET A 352 -10.16 -9.21 -18.77
CA MET A 352 -10.22 -10.66 -18.91
C MET A 352 -11.40 -11.04 -19.80
N ASP A 353 -11.17 -11.96 -20.73
CA ASP A 353 -12.22 -12.48 -21.59
C ASP A 353 -13.05 -13.53 -20.84
N LYS A 354 -14.28 -13.78 -21.30
CA LYS A 354 -15.16 -14.75 -20.65
C LYS A 354 -14.53 -16.14 -20.64
N GLY A 355 -14.33 -16.71 -19.45
CA GLY A 355 -13.73 -18.03 -19.26
C GLY A 355 -12.20 -18.07 -19.41
N GLU A 356 -11.56 -16.91 -19.61
CA GLU A 356 -10.11 -16.81 -19.58
C GLU A 356 -9.59 -16.89 -18.14
N LEU A 357 -8.52 -17.64 -17.94
CA LEU A 357 -7.96 -17.92 -16.61
C LEU A 357 -6.49 -17.51 -16.59
N VAL A 358 -6.02 -17.01 -15.45
CA VAL A 358 -4.59 -16.87 -15.16
C VAL A 358 -4.03 -18.28 -14.90
N THR A 359 -3.05 -18.69 -15.70
CA THR A 359 -2.48 -20.05 -15.67
C THR A 359 -1.09 -20.09 -15.05
N LYS A 360 -0.31 -19.00 -15.18
CA LYS A 360 1.01 -18.89 -14.57
C LYS A 360 1.28 -17.50 -14.04
N ILE A 361 2.04 -17.44 -12.95
CA ILE A 361 2.54 -16.19 -12.37
C ILE A 361 4.05 -16.29 -12.29
N TRP A 362 4.72 -15.33 -12.90
CA TRP A 362 6.16 -15.25 -13.01
C TRP A 362 6.70 -14.04 -12.25
N GLU A 363 7.92 -14.16 -11.75
CA GLU A 363 8.74 -13.04 -11.33
C GLU A 363 9.86 -12.85 -12.37
N SER A 364 10.06 -11.60 -12.79
CA SER A 364 11.26 -11.18 -13.52
C SER A 364 12.15 -10.37 -12.60
N LYS A 365 13.43 -10.72 -12.53
CA LYS A 365 14.46 -9.98 -11.80
C LYS A 365 15.54 -9.49 -12.75
N VAL A 366 15.77 -8.20 -12.79
CA VAL A 366 16.89 -7.60 -13.51
C VAL A 366 17.81 -6.92 -12.49
N GLU A 367 19.09 -7.21 -12.55
CA GLU A 367 20.12 -6.54 -11.75
C GLU A 367 20.93 -5.63 -12.68
N ILE A 368 20.93 -4.33 -12.35
CA ILE A 368 21.54 -3.27 -13.14
C ILE A 368 22.69 -2.68 -12.33
N HIS A 369 23.86 -2.56 -12.95
CA HIS A 369 25.04 -1.94 -12.36
C HIS A 369 25.26 -0.57 -12.99
N ASP A 370 24.86 0.49 -12.29
CA ASP A 370 25.11 1.86 -12.75
C ASP A 370 26.57 2.25 -12.54
N VAL A 371 27.16 2.94 -13.52
CA VAL A 371 28.49 3.54 -13.36
C VAL A 371 28.47 4.55 -12.22
N GLY A 372 29.33 4.37 -11.22
CA GLY A 372 29.43 5.26 -10.06
C GLY A 372 28.49 4.96 -8.89
N ARG A 373 27.66 3.91 -8.95
CA ARG A 373 26.96 3.39 -7.77
C ARG A 373 27.65 2.13 -7.21
N PRO A 374 27.91 2.07 -5.90
CA PRO A 374 28.52 0.89 -5.29
C PRO A 374 27.56 -0.32 -5.19
N GLU A 375 26.25 -0.10 -5.24
CA GLU A 375 25.23 -1.15 -5.16
C GLU A 375 24.43 -1.25 -6.46
N SER A 376 24.14 -2.49 -6.88
CA SER A 376 23.28 -2.78 -8.03
C SER A 376 21.82 -2.40 -7.76
N ARG A 377 21.17 -1.81 -8.76
CA ARG A 377 19.70 -1.65 -8.74
C ARG A 377 19.06 -2.97 -9.10
N ARG A 378 17.99 -3.34 -8.39
CA ARG A 378 17.24 -4.57 -8.64
C ARG A 378 15.82 -4.23 -9.05
N ILE A 379 15.51 -4.43 -10.31
CA ILE A 379 14.15 -4.36 -10.83
C ILE A 379 13.48 -5.70 -10.59
N LYS A 380 12.28 -5.66 -10.01
CA LYS A 380 11.42 -6.83 -9.89
C LYS A 380 10.04 -6.55 -10.45
N SER A 381 9.55 -7.46 -11.28
CA SER A 381 8.24 -7.38 -11.92
C SER A 381 7.50 -8.68 -11.80
N ILE A 382 6.18 -8.59 -11.66
CA ILE A 382 5.28 -9.74 -11.65
C ILE A 382 4.67 -9.83 -13.04
N VAL A 383 4.60 -11.03 -13.61
CA VAL A 383 3.98 -11.24 -14.91
C VAL A 383 2.93 -12.33 -14.80
N MET A 384 1.72 -12.05 -15.27
CA MET A 384 0.62 -13.02 -15.32
C MET A 384 0.45 -13.52 -16.75
N GLU A 385 0.42 -14.84 -16.91
CA GLU A 385 0.11 -15.53 -18.16
C GLU A 385 -1.31 -16.08 -18.09
N THR A 386 -2.07 -15.96 -19.17
CA THR A 386 -3.44 -16.49 -19.25
C THR A 386 -3.56 -17.75 -20.09
N SER A 387 -4.72 -18.41 -20.03
CA SER A 387 -5.07 -19.57 -20.85
C SER A 387 -5.11 -19.27 -22.36
N GLN A 388 -5.17 -18.00 -22.74
CA GLN A 388 -5.06 -17.55 -24.13
C GLN A 388 -3.62 -17.17 -24.52
N GLY A 389 -2.64 -17.42 -23.66
CA GLY A 389 -1.24 -17.06 -23.91
C GLY A 389 -0.95 -15.56 -23.80
N ARG A 390 -1.87 -14.76 -23.26
CA ARG A 390 -1.63 -13.34 -23.03
C ARG A 390 -0.70 -13.15 -21.84
N MET A 391 0.23 -12.21 -21.98
CA MET A 391 1.17 -11.84 -20.92
C MET A 391 0.83 -10.45 -20.40
N TRP A 392 0.64 -10.31 -19.09
CA TRP A 392 0.44 -9.03 -18.44
C TRP A 392 1.59 -8.72 -17.51
N ASN A 393 2.38 -7.72 -17.91
CA ASN A 393 3.57 -7.28 -17.19
C ASN A 393 3.19 -6.22 -16.16
N ILE A 394 3.45 -6.53 -14.88
CA ILE A 394 3.20 -5.66 -13.75
C ILE A 394 4.54 -5.23 -13.17
N GLY A 395 5.00 -4.06 -13.60
CA GLY A 395 6.26 -3.47 -13.18
C GLY A 395 7.22 -3.26 -14.34
N LEU A 396 8.40 -2.77 -14.00
CA LEU A 396 9.37 -2.29 -14.96
C LEU A 396 10.02 -3.44 -15.73
N HIS A 397 10.26 -3.19 -17.00
CA HIS A 397 10.95 -4.08 -17.90
C HIS A 397 12.24 -3.42 -18.38
N SER A 398 13.33 -4.18 -18.40
CA SER A 398 14.57 -3.72 -19.02
C SER A 398 14.51 -4.01 -20.51
N ARG A 399 14.82 -3.00 -21.33
CA ARG A 399 14.97 -3.18 -22.78
C ARG A 399 16.27 -3.88 -23.18
N ARG A 400 17.27 -3.91 -22.29
CA ARG A 400 18.65 -4.32 -22.59
C ARG A 400 19.09 -5.60 -21.88
N HIS A 401 18.35 -6.02 -20.86
CA HIS A 401 18.74 -7.15 -20.03
C HIS A 401 17.64 -8.19 -19.96
N SER A 402 17.95 -9.40 -20.41
CA SER A 402 17.13 -10.57 -20.14
C SER A 402 17.15 -10.85 -18.64
N GLY A 403 16.08 -10.50 -17.94
CA GLY A 403 15.94 -10.77 -16.51
C GLY A 403 15.99 -12.27 -16.19
N VAL A 404 16.31 -12.60 -14.95
CA VAL A 404 16.12 -13.95 -14.41
C VAL A 404 14.64 -14.14 -14.14
N TRP A 405 14.05 -15.15 -14.79
CA TRP A 405 12.65 -15.49 -14.64
C TRP A 405 12.48 -16.63 -13.63
N THR A 406 11.49 -16.51 -12.76
CA THR A 406 11.12 -17.55 -11.80
C THR A 406 9.63 -17.78 -11.85
N LEU A 407 9.21 -19.02 -12.10
CA LEU A 407 7.80 -19.39 -12.02
C LEU A 407 7.40 -19.41 -10.54
N LEU A 408 6.55 -18.45 -10.17
CA LEU A 408 6.09 -18.30 -8.80
C LEU A 408 4.88 -19.16 -8.50
N ASP A 409 3.96 -19.31 -9.45
CA ASP A 409 2.73 -20.06 -9.20
C ASP A 409 2.03 -20.56 -10.47
N LYS A 410 1.23 -21.62 -10.30
CA LYS A 410 0.24 -22.12 -11.26
C LYS A 410 -1.14 -22.10 -10.60
N PRO A 411 -1.88 -20.98 -10.68
CA PRO A 411 -3.18 -20.87 -10.05
C PRO A 411 -4.15 -21.97 -10.52
N SER A 412 -5.03 -22.40 -9.62
CA SER A 412 -6.10 -23.35 -9.98
C SER A 412 -7.07 -22.71 -10.97
N ALA A 413 -7.73 -23.54 -11.78
CA ALA A 413 -8.87 -23.10 -12.59
C ALA A 413 -10.08 -22.70 -11.73
N SER A 414 -10.13 -23.15 -10.47
CA SER A 414 -11.11 -22.72 -9.48
C SER A 414 -10.68 -21.41 -8.80
N PRO A 415 -11.63 -20.62 -8.26
CA PRO A 415 -11.31 -19.42 -7.49
C PRO A 415 -10.27 -19.72 -6.40
N SER A 416 -9.22 -18.92 -6.35
CA SER A 416 -8.12 -19.05 -5.39
C SER A 416 -7.69 -17.68 -4.88
N ARG A 417 -6.86 -17.66 -3.83
CA ARG A 417 -6.34 -16.42 -3.26
C ARG A 417 -4.84 -16.37 -3.44
N ILE A 418 -4.36 -15.20 -3.81
CA ILE A 418 -2.94 -14.88 -3.82
C ILE A 418 -2.74 -13.77 -2.82
N TYR A 419 -1.80 -13.97 -1.92
CA TYR A 419 -1.50 -13.02 -0.86
C TYR A 419 -0.32 -12.16 -1.26
N ILE A 420 -0.44 -10.86 -1.04
CA ILE A 420 0.60 -9.87 -1.33
C ILE A 420 0.89 -9.05 -0.07
N GLU A 421 2.17 -8.88 0.23
CA GLU A 421 2.60 -8.05 1.34
C GLU A 421 2.27 -6.57 1.11
N ASP A 422 1.71 -5.92 2.14
CA ASP A 422 1.62 -4.46 2.23
C ASP A 422 3.00 -3.85 2.48
N ALA A 423 3.83 -3.88 1.44
CA ALA A 423 5.17 -3.32 1.40
C ALA A 423 5.14 -1.89 0.84
N LEU A 424 5.86 -0.96 1.47
CA LEU A 424 5.80 0.46 1.08
C LEU A 424 6.70 0.79 -0.12
N THR A 425 7.94 0.29 -0.11
CA THR A 425 8.99 0.68 -1.06
C THR A 425 9.84 -0.49 -1.55
N GLU A 426 9.68 -1.66 -0.94
CA GLU A 426 10.45 -2.86 -1.26
C GLU A 426 9.57 -3.83 -2.03
N PRO A 427 10.17 -4.71 -2.86
CA PRO A 427 9.41 -5.75 -3.53
C PRO A 427 8.60 -6.59 -2.54
N PRO A 428 7.27 -6.67 -2.72
CA PRO A 428 6.41 -7.37 -1.79
C PRO A 428 6.74 -8.85 -1.79
N GLN A 429 6.59 -9.49 -0.63
CA GLN A 429 6.42 -10.93 -0.60
C GLN A 429 5.10 -11.34 -1.21
N LEU A 430 5.09 -12.55 -1.75
CA LEU A 430 3.88 -13.22 -2.21
C LEU A 430 3.71 -14.52 -1.44
N ALA A 431 2.46 -14.87 -1.14
CA ALA A 431 2.14 -16.18 -0.59
C ALA A 431 1.02 -16.86 -1.39
N PHE A 432 1.17 -18.17 -1.58
CA PHE A 432 0.33 -18.98 -2.46
C PHE A 432 -0.28 -20.15 -1.69
N GLU A 433 -1.54 -20.49 -2.02
CA GLU A 433 -2.23 -21.66 -1.46
C GLU A 433 -1.87 -22.97 -2.18
N SER A 434 -1.31 -22.86 -3.38
CA SER A 434 -0.90 -23.92 -4.30
C SER A 434 0.47 -24.51 -3.95
N PRO A 435 0.72 -25.78 -4.35
CA PRO A 435 2.03 -26.41 -4.20
C PRO A 435 3.12 -25.68 -5.01
N ASP A 436 4.39 -26.04 -4.80
CA ASP A 436 5.49 -25.46 -5.57
C ASP A 436 5.37 -25.85 -7.05
N PRO A 437 5.35 -24.87 -7.98
CA PRO A 437 5.16 -25.15 -9.41
C PRO A 437 6.38 -25.85 -10.06
N ASN A 438 7.53 -25.91 -9.38
CA ASN A 438 8.79 -26.48 -9.86
C ASN A 438 9.06 -27.92 -9.38
N GLU A 439 8.13 -28.53 -8.63
CA GLU A 439 8.19 -29.97 -8.35
C GLU A 439 7.96 -30.76 -9.65
N GLY A 440 9.04 -31.10 -10.34
CA GLY A 440 9.06 -32.09 -11.44
C GLY A 440 9.43 -31.59 -12.84
N HIS A 441 9.45 -30.28 -13.13
CA HIS A 441 9.82 -29.77 -14.46
C HIS A 441 10.40 -28.34 -14.42
N THR A 442 11.41 -28.06 -15.24
CA THR A 442 11.88 -26.71 -15.55
C THR A 442 10.89 -26.02 -16.48
N ALA A 443 10.23 -24.96 -16.01
CA ALA A 443 9.38 -24.13 -16.86
C ALA A 443 10.25 -23.18 -17.70
N TYR A 444 10.00 -23.14 -19.00
CA TYR A 444 10.66 -22.18 -19.89
C TYR A 444 10.16 -20.76 -19.59
N PRO A 445 11.05 -19.75 -19.53
CA PRO A 445 10.65 -18.37 -19.33
C PRO A 445 9.68 -17.93 -20.42
N PRO A 446 8.72 -17.04 -20.12
CA PRO A 446 7.82 -16.52 -21.13
C PRO A 446 8.61 -15.77 -22.21
N PRO A 447 8.18 -15.83 -23.48
CA PRO A 447 8.72 -14.95 -24.51
C PRO A 447 8.24 -13.53 -24.19
N VAL A 448 9.14 -12.70 -23.67
CA VAL A 448 8.84 -11.29 -23.40
C VAL A 448 9.52 -10.45 -24.46
N PRO A 449 8.81 -9.48 -25.07
CA PRO A 449 9.36 -8.67 -26.15
C PRO A 449 10.63 -7.95 -25.68
N TYR A 450 11.73 -8.29 -26.34
CA TYR A 450 13.05 -7.73 -26.13
C TYR A 450 13.36 -6.83 -27.33
N ARG A 451 13.66 -5.55 -27.11
CA ARG A 451 14.19 -4.69 -28.19
C ARG A 451 15.68 -5.00 -28.34
N SER A 452 16.05 -5.70 -29.40
CA SER A 452 17.43 -5.66 -29.88
C SER A 452 17.74 -4.22 -30.30
N SER A 453 18.84 -3.66 -29.82
CA SER A 453 19.32 -2.29 -30.11
C SER A 453 19.56 -2.00 -31.60
N SER A 454 19.39 -2.99 -32.49
CA SER A 454 19.70 -2.95 -33.91
C SER A 454 18.56 -2.43 -34.82
N GLN A 455 17.34 -2.21 -34.31
CA GLN A 455 16.22 -1.68 -35.12
C GLN A 455 15.85 -0.25 -34.73
N HIS A 456 16.84 0.65 -34.81
CA HIS A 456 16.56 2.08 -34.95
C HIS A 456 16.68 2.46 -36.43
N GLN A 457 15.59 2.33 -37.18
CA GLN A 457 15.25 3.41 -38.11
C GLN A 457 14.29 4.32 -37.35
N LEU A 458 14.87 5.28 -36.62
CA LEU A 458 14.11 6.45 -36.20
C LEU A 458 13.59 7.09 -37.48
N LEU A 459 12.27 7.19 -37.64
CA LEU A 459 11.62 8.10 -38.59
C LEU A 459 11.81 9.59 -38.20
N ASN A 460 12.91 9.90 -37.51
CA ASN A 460 13.44 11.23 -37.33
C ASN A 460 14.68 11.37 -38.22
N GLY A 461 14.46 11.57 -39.51
CA GLY A 461 15.42 12.27 -40.35
C GLY A 461 15.62 13.67 -39.77
N GLY A 462 16.77 13.87 -39.14
CA GLY A 462 17.19 15.11 -38.50
C GLY A 462 18.62 14.91 -38.03
N SER A 463 19.56 15.22 -38.91
CA SER A 463 20.99 15.25 -38.65
C SER A 463 21.33 16.41 -37.73
N ASP A 464 21.10 16.27 -36.42
CA ASP A 464 21.62 17.20 -35.41
C ASP A 464 22.36 16.38 -34.34
N ASP A 465 23.64 16.14 -34.60
CA ASP A 465 24.61 15.44 -33.76
C ASP A 465 25.09 16.27 -32.54
N GLU A 466 24.40 17.34 -32.14
CA GLU A 466 24.95 18.31 -31.18
C GLU A 466 24.05 18.62 -29.97
N HIS A 467 23.59 17.61 -29.20
CA HIS A 467 23.39 17.80 -27.76
C HIS A 467 23.25 16.51 -26.93
N TRP A 468 24.06 15.50 -27.20
CA TRP A 468 24.16 14.35 -26.29
C TRP A 468 24.91 14.77 -25.03
N SER A 469 24.18 15.09 -23.96
CA SER A 469 24.81 15.25 -22.65
C SER A 469 25.42 13.91 -22.23
N PRO A 470 26.69 13.85 -21.81
CA PRO A 470 27.33 12.62 -21.30
C PRO A 470 26.63 11.95 -20.11
N TRP A 471 25.59 12.59 -19.55
CA TRP A 471 24.74 12.06 -18.47
C TRP A 471 23.51 11.28 -18.95
N ASP A 472 23.19 11.28 -20.27
CA ASP A 472 22.07 10.53 -20.86
C ASP A 472 22.44 9.08 -21.26
N ILE A 473 23.71 8.67 -21.06
CA ILE A 473 24.24 7.40 -21.57
C ILE A 473 24.00 6.21 -20.61
N ASP A 474 23.65 6.45 -19.34
CA ASP A 474 23.66 5.40 -18.29
C ASP A 474 22.35 5.20 -17.51
N LEU A 475 21.24 5.85 -17.88
CA LEU A 475 19.94 5.46 -17.31
C LEU A 475 19.42 4.28 -18.13
N ASP A 476 19.74 3.06 -17.72
CA ASP A 476 19.02 1.87 -18.18
C ASP A 476 17.52 2.14 -18.06
N GLU A 477 16.89 2.35 -19.21
CA GLU A 477 15.58 2.96 -19.25
C GLU A 477 14.52 1.95 -18.78
N GLU A 478 14.12 2.10 -17.52
CA GLU A 478 13.13 1.25 -16.90
C GLU A 478 11.73 1.69 -17.36
N TYR A 479 11.03 0.84 -18.11
CA TYR A 479 9.71 1.15 -18.65
C TYR A 479 8.67 0.13 -18.22
N LEU A 480 7.44 0.61 -18.03
CA LEU A 480 6.26 -0.21 -18.13
C LEU A 480 6.00 -0.50 -19.62
N TYR A 481 5.50 -1.69 -19.90
CA TYR A 481 5.26 -2.18 -21.26
C TYR A 481 3.83 -2.66 -21.41
N SER A 482 3.23 -2.30 -22.53
CA SER A 482 1.94 -2.85 -22.97
C SER A 482 1.82 -2.80 -24.49
N SER A 483 1.05 -3.71 -25.05
CA SER A 483 0.78 -3.77 -26.48
C SER A 483 -0.58 -4.40 -26.77
N ALA A 484 -1.13 -4.10 -27.93
CA ALA A 484 -2.35 -4.73 -28.43
C ALA A 484 -2.44 -4.67 -29.96
N ALA A 485 -2.97 -5.73 -30.56
CA ALA A 485 -3.28 -5.77 -31.99
C ALA A 485 -4.38 -4.75 -32.32
N LEU A 486 -4.25 -4.03 -33.43
CA LEU A 486 -5.25 -3.03 -33.85
C LEU A 486 -6.28 -3.58 -34.83
N CYS A 487 -6.00 -4.74 -35.42
CA CYS A 487 -6.94 -5.42 -36.30
C CYS A 487 -8.22 -5.81 -35.53
N GLY A 488 -9.39 -5.55 -36.11
CA GLY A 488 -10.69 -5.90 -35.54
C GLY A 488 -11.19 -4.95 -34.44
N VAL A 489 -10.46 -3.88 -34.12
CA VAL A 489 -10.95 -2.81 -33.23
C VAL A 489 -12.17 -2.15 -33.87
N THR A 490 -13.21 -1.90 -33.08
CA THR A 490 -14.45 -1.22 -33.51
C THR A 490 -14.72 0.04 -32.70
N LYS A 491 -14.32 0.05 -31.42
CA LYS A 491 -14.42 1.22 -30.53
C LYS A 491 -13.17 1.36 -29.68
N LEU A 492 -12.96 2.56 -29.16
CA LEU A 492 -11.96 2.80 -28.13
C LEU A 492 -12.43 3.82 -27.10
N ALA A 493 -11.88 3.72 -25.90
CA ALA A 493 -12.01 4.73 -24.86
C ALA A 493 -10.62 5.22 -24.45
N PHE A 494 -10.41 6.53 -24.40
CA PHE A 494 -9.20 7.11 -23.86
C PHE A 494 -9.27 7.14 -22.33
N CYS A 495 -8.16 6.83 -21.67
CA CYS A 495 -7.99 7.08 -20.24
C CYS A 495 -7.29 8.42 -20.08
N ARG A 496 -7.97 9.44 -19.55
CA ARG A 496 -7.42 10.79 -19.42
C ARG A 496 -7.22 11.20 -17.97
N GLY A 497 -6.06 11.78 -17.68
CA GLY A 497 -5.73 12.24 -16.34
C GLY A 497 -4.60 13.26 -16.33
N ASP A 498 -4.09 13.55 -15.14
CA ASP A 498 -3.00 14.52 -14.97
C ASP A 498 -1.65 13.83 -15.13
N ALA A 499 -0.77 14.37 -15.97
CA ALA A 499 0.62 13.93 -16.14
C ALA A 499 1.56 15.13 -15.98
N ASP A 500 2.53 15.03 -15.07
CA ASP A 500 3.52 16.08 -14.78
C ASP A 500 2.91 17.47 -14.57
N GLY A 501 1.80 17.53 -13.83
CA GLY A 501 1.06 18.77 -13.53
C GLY A 501 0.24 19.30 -14.71
N THR A 502 0.19 18.58 -15.83
CA THR A 502 -0.62 18.96 -16.98
C THR A 502 -1.90 18.11 -17.03
N PRO A 503 -3.08 18.74 -16.96
CA PRO A 503 -4.34 17.98 -16.94
C PRO A 503 -4.71 17.45 -18.32
N ASN A 504 -5.62 16.47 -18.34
CA ASN A 504 -6.26 15.93 -19.54
C ASN A 504 -5.32 15.24 -20.55
N CYS A 505 -4.22 14.66 -20.07
CA CYS A 505 -3.30 13.87 -20.86
C CYS A 505 -3.86 12.47 -21.10
N VAL A 506 -3.62 11.89 -22.28
CA VAL A 506 -3.97 10.49 -22.57
C VAL A 506 -2.94 9.58 -21.91
N LEU A 507 -3.34 8.89 -20.85
CA LEU A 507 -2.48 7.99 -20.09
C LEU A 507 -2.46 6.57 -20.68
N GLY A 508 -3.57 6.17 -21.30
CA GLY A 508 -3.76 4.87 -21.90
C GLY A 508 -5.04 4.79 -22.72
N ILE A 509 -5.28 3.65 -23.37
CA ILE A 509 -6.41 3.39 -24.26
C ILE A 509 -6.98 2.02 -23.94
N LEU A 510 -8.30 1.94 -23.83
CA LEU A 510 -9.05 0.69 -23.83
C LEU A 510 -9.64 0.45 -25.22
N LEU A 511 -9.20 -0.61 -25.88
CA LEU A 511 -9.65 -1.04 -27.21
C LEU A 511 -10.78 -2.06 -27.08
N HIS A 512 -11.81 -1.91 -27.92
CA HIS A 512 -12.96 -2.81 -28.01
C HIS A 512 -13.00 -3.44 -29.40
N TYR A 513 -13.04 -4.76 -29.46
CA TYR A 513 -13.03 -5.53 -30.70
C TYR A 513 -14.44 -5.98 -31.09
N GLY A 514 -14.64 -6.25 -32.38
CA GLY A 514 -15.95 -6.64 -32.92
C GLY A 514 -16.51 -7.95 -32.36
N ASP A 515 -15.65 -8.81 -31.84
CA ASP A 515 -15.98 -10.07 -31.16
C ASP A 515 -16.36 -9.89 -29.67
N GLY A 516 -16.34 -8.65 -29.17
CA GLY A 516 -16.63 -8.31 -27.77
C GLY A 516 -15.43 -8.36 -26.83
N VAL A 517 -14.25 -8.75 -27.34
CA VAL A 517 -12.99 -8.75 -26.59
C VAL A 517 -12.54 -7.32 -26.30
N LYS A 518 -11.75 -7.14 -25.24
CA LYS A 518 -11.12 -5.86 -24.89
C LYS A 518 -9.62 -6.01 -24.67
N ARG A 519 -8.84 -4.99 -24.99
CA ARG A 519 -7.40 -4.92 -24.69
C ARG A 519 -7.04 -3.51 -24.22
N ALA A 520 -6.06 -3.40 -23.34
CA ALA A 520 -5.62 -2.14 -22.77
C ALA A 520 -4.16 -1.88 -23.13
N VAL A 521 -3.85 -0.63 -23.49
CA VAL A 521 -2.50 -0.17 -23.82
C VAL A 521 -2.23 1.13 -23.06
N GLY A 522 -1.05 1.28 -22.48
CA GLY A 522 -0.68 2.40 -21.62
C GLY A 522 -1.16 2.23 -20.17
N SER A 523 -1.18 3.33 -19.43
CA SER A 523 -1.66 3.42 -18.06
C SER A 523 -3.18 3.61 -18.03
N VAL A 524 -3.93 2.52 -17.95
CA VAL A 524 -5.39 2.55 -17.95
C VAL A 524 -5.96 2.48 -16.53
N ARG A 525 -6.81 3.47 -16.20
CA ARG A 525 -7.64 3.52 -15.00
C ARG A 525 -9.11 3.54 -15.41
N LEU A 526 -9.90 2.62 -14.87
CA LEU A 526 -11.31 2.51 -15.25
C LEU A 526 -12.14 3.73 -14.82
N ASP A 527 -11.77 4.40 -13.73
CA ASP A 527 -12.46 5.61 -13.23
C ASP A 527 -12.18 6.88 -14.05
N LEU A 528 -11.23 6.82 -14.99
CA LEU A 528 -10.80 7.91 -15.85
C LEU A 528 -11.02 7.63 -17.35
N LEU A 529 -11.80 6.59 -17.68
CA LEU A 529 -12.15 6.28 -19.06
C LEU A 529 -13.22 7.25 -19.57
N ASP A 530 -12.94 7.84 -20.73
CA ASP A 530 -13.94 8.55 -21.51
C ASP A 530 -14.99 7.59 -22.10
N PRO A 531 -16.15 8.10 -22.53
CA PRO A 531 -17.10 7.31 -23.30
C PRO A 531 -16.44 6.67 -24.52
N ALA A 532 -16.78 5.40 -24.79
CA ALA A 532 -16.26 4.70 -25.95
C ALA A 532 -16.72 5.37 -27.26
N ILE A 533 -15.78 5.56 -28.18
CA ILE A 533 -15.97 6.21 -29.48
C ILE A 533 -15.85 5.15 -30.58
N GLU A 534 -16.79 5.15 -31.52
CA GLU A 534 -16.72 4.32 -32.73
C GLU A 534 -15.56 4.77 -33.60
N ILE A 535 -14.77 3.82 -34.12
CA ILE A 535 -13.66 4.16 -35.03
C ILE A 535 -14.11 4.25 -36.50
N ALA A 536 -15.37 3.92 -36.79
CA ALA A 536 -15.91 3.92 -38.14
C ALA A 536 -15.70 5.29 -38.83
N GLY A 537 -15.04 5.28 -39.99
CA GLY A 537 -14.70 6.50 -40.73
C GLY A 537 -13.35 7.13 -40.37
N SER A 538 -12.64 6.61 -39.38
CA SER A 538 -11.24 7.00 -39.11
C SER A 538 -10.26 6.09 -39.86
N ARG A 539 -9.06 6.61 -40.16
CA ARG A 539 -7.98 5.89 -40.82
C ARG A 539 -6.87 5.43 -39.87
N GLY A 540 -7.00 5.73 -38.58
CA GLY A 540 -6.04 5.37 -37.55
C GLY A 540 -6.15 6.25 -36.30
N LEU A 541 -5.13 6.18 -35.46
CA LEU A 541 -4.86 7.05 -34.32
C LEU A 541 -3.71 7.99 -34.64
N SER A 542 -3.85 9.26 -34.28
CA SER A 542 -2.77 10.23 -34.30
C SER A 542 -2.36 10.54 -32.87
N PHE A 543 -1.07 10.43 -32.58
CA PHE A 543 -0.45 10.74 -31.29
C PHE A 543 0.46 11.95 -31.41
N ARG A 544 0.39 12.90 -30.48
CA ARG A 544 1.38 13.96 -30.33
C ARG A 544 2.09 13.76 -28.99
N MET A 545 3.42 13.75 -29.06
CA MET A 545 4.28 13.53 -27.91
C MET A 545 5.13 14.77 -27.65
N ASN A 546 5.21 15.19 -26.40
CA ASN A 546 6.13 16.25 -26.00
C ASN A 546 7.51 15.65 -25.67
N LYS A 547 8.58 16.10 -26.33
CA LYS A 547 9.95 15.60 -26.11
C LYS A 547 10.44 15.74 -24.65
N TRP A 548 9.83 16.62 -23.86
CA TRP A 548 10.28 16.99 -22.51
C TRP A 548 9.28 16.64 -21.40
N LYS A 549 8.14 16.02 -21.71
CA LYS A 549 7.09 15.66 -20.72
C LYS A 549 6.44 14.32 -21.07
N ASN A 550 5.89 13.61 -20.08
CA ASN A 550 5.05 12.42 -20.28
C ASN A 550 3.65 12.74 -20.80
N MET A 551 3.55 13.67 -21.74
CA MET A 551 2.28 14.09 -22.28
C MET A 551 2.08 13.45 -23.64
N VAL A 552 1.06 12.60 -23.72
CA VAL A 552 0.52 12.09 -24.97
C VAL A 552 -0.83 12.74 -25.19
N GLU A 553 -0.98 13.42 -26.31
CA GLU A 553 -2.29 13.73 -26.87
C GLU A 553 -2.60 12.71 -27.95
N ALA A 554 -3.84 12.24 -27.98
CA ALA A 554 -4.28 11.28 -28.99
C ALA A 554 -5.65 11.67 -29.54
N THR A 555 -5.82 11.51 -30.84
CA THR A 555 -7.07 11.73 -31.57
C THR A 555 -7.24 10.71 -32.69
N LEU A 556 -8.48 10.53 -33.16
CA LEU A 556 -8.76 9.75 -34.37
C LEU A 556 -8.24 10.49 -35.60
N SER A 557 -7.50 9.80 -36.47
CA SER A 557 -7.00 10.35 -37.73
C SER A 557 -8.10 10.26 -38.80
N THR A 558 -8.44 11.39 -39.41
CA THR A 558 -9.42 11.45 -40.51
C THR A 558 -8.78 11.57 -41.90
N VAL A 559 -7.49 11.85 -41.95
CA VAL A 559 -6.70 12.07 -43.18
C VAL A 559 -5.57 11.05 -43.32
N ASP A 560 -5.08 10.85 -44.55
CA ASP A 560 -3.98 9.91 -44.84
C ASP A 560 -2.62 10.39 -44.34
N GLU A 561 -2.35 11.69 -44.50
CA GLU A 561 -1.09 12.33 -44.16
C GLU A 561 -1.30 13.29 -42.98
N VAL A 562 -0.36 13.30 -42.03
CA VAL A 562 -0.28 14.38 -41.03
C VAL A 562 0.77 15.37 -41.52
N GLY A 563 0.38 16.63 -41.71
CA GLY A 563 1.30 17.67 -42.18
C GLY A 563 2.54 17.75 -41.27
N GLU A 564 3.72 17.81 -41.88
CA GLU A 564 4.97 18.02 -41.16
C GLU A 564 4.89 19.37 -40.43
N SER A 565 5.16 19.36 -39.12
CA SER A 565 5.31 20.61 -38.36
C SER A 565 6.50 21.38 -38.93
N VAL A 566 6.28 22.64 -39.31
CA VAL A 566 7.26 23.55 -39.93
C VAL A 566 8.54 23.72 -39.08
N ASP A 567 8.49 23.44 -37.77
CA ASP A 567 9.60 23.68 -36.84
C ASP A 567 10.17 22.42 -36.13
N GLY A 568 9.80 21.19 -36.54
CA GLY A 568 10.43 19.95 -36.04
C GLY A 568 10.29 19.61 -34.54
N VAL A 569 9.54 20.40 -33.77
CA VAL A 569 9.38 20.25 -32.31
C VAL A 569 8.14 19.42 -31.91
N ASP A 570 7.09 19.36 -32.72
CA ASP A 570 5.82 18.67 -32.43
C ASP A 570 5.37 17.78 -33.60
N LYS A 571 6.01 16.61 -33.80
CA LYS A 571 5.59 15.64 -34.82
C LYS A 571 4.45 14.76 -34.29
N TRP A 572 3.37 14.67 -35.06
CA TRP A 572 2.32 13.69 -34.84
C TRP A 572 2.74 12.34 -35.43
N ILE A 573 2.53 11.26 -34.68
CA ILE A 573 2.71 9.88 -35.13
C ILE A 573 1.34 9.33 -35.49
N LYS A 574 1.19 8.82 -36.71
CA LYS A 574 -0.04 8.15 -37.13
C LYS A 574 0.14 6.63 -37.03
N VAL A 575 -0.85 5.97 -36.44
CA VAL A 575 -0.91 4.52 -36.25
C VAL A 575 -2.20 4.01 -36.91
N PRO A 576 -2.12 3.25 -38.01
CA PRO A 576 -3.30 2.73 -38.70
C PRO A 576 -3.96 1.57 -37.93
N TRP A 577 -5.19 1.20 -38.29
CA TRP A 577 -5.98 0.14 -37.62
C TRP A 577 -5.55 -1.31 -37.95
N TYR A 578 -4.27 -1.52 -38.25
CA TYR A 578 -3.68 -2.84 -38.48
C TYR A 578 -2.34 -2.95 -37.73
N GLY A 579 -1.73 -4.13 -37.67
CA GLY A 579 -0.52 -4.37 -36.89
C GLY A 579 -0.76 -4.25 -35.38
N THR A 580 0.30 -3.89 -34.64
CA THR A 580 0.31 -3.84 -33.17
C THR A 580 0.68 -2.45 -32.68
N LEU A 581 -0.14 -1.90 -31.79
CA LEU A 581 0.22 -0.70 -31.02
C LEU A 581 1.09 -1.13 -29.85
N VAL A 582 2.26 -0.51 -29.72
CA VAL A 582 3.19 -0.75 -28.63
C VAL A 582 3.42 0.54 -27.87
N TRP A 583 3.33 0.47 -26.54
CA TRP A 583 3.48 1.61 -25.66
C TRP A 583 4.42 1.27 -24.51
N TRP A 584 5.55 1.97 -24.48
CA TRP A 584 6.52 1.97 -23.38
C TRP A 584 6.41 3.29 -22.60
N PHE A 585 6.31 3.22 -21.28
CA PHE A 585 6.09 4.43 -20.49
C PHE A 585 6.65 4.31 -19.08
N SER A 586 7.08 5.43 -18.53
CA SER A 586 7.56 5.58 -17.16
C SER A 586 7.00 6.88 -16.57
N SER A 587 7.44 7.25 -15.37
CA SER A 587 7.11 8.56 -14.79
C SER A 587 7.88 9.72 -15.43
N TYR A 588 8.75 9.48 -16.43
CA TYR A 588 9.60 10.52 -17.03
C TYR A 588 9.68 10.47 -18.57
N ARG A 589 9.48 9.30 -19.18
CA ARG A 589 9.47 9.13 -20.63
C ARG A 589 8.32 8.26 -21.10
N CYS A 590 7.84 8.54 -22.30
CA CYS A 590 6.83 7.77 -23.00
C CYS A 590 7.29 7.57 -24.44
N GLU A 591 7.06 6.38 -24.99
CA GLU A 591 7.31 6.02 -26.38
C GLU A 591 6.16 5.19 -26.94
N ILE A 592 5.68 5.58 -28.11
CA ILE A 592 4.65 4.87 -28.86
C ILE A 592 5.26 4.43 -30.18
N SER A 593 5.07 3.15 -30.52
CA SER A 593 5.48 2.59 -31.81
C SER A 593 4.36 1.75 -32.41
N HIS A 594 4.42 1.59 -33.73
CA HIS A 594 3.55 0.73 -34.51
C HIS A 594 4.40 -0.37 -35.13
N GLU A 595 4.07 -1.62 -34.83
CA GLU A 595 4.76 -2.80 -35.35
C GLU A 595 3.84 -3.47 -36.39
N VAL A 596 4.38 -3.71 -37.58
CA VAL A 596 3.70 -4.44 -38.66
C VAL A 596 4.40 -5.79 -38.76
N ASP A 597 3.65 -6.89 -38.66
CA ASP A 597 4.23 -8.21 -38.93
C ASP A 597 4.61 -8.26 -40.41
N ASP A 598 5.89 -8.48 -40.72
CA ASP A 598 6.46 -8.48 -42.08
C ASP A 598 5.97 -9.65 -42.98
N ASP A 599 4.98 -10.43 -42.54
CA ASP A 599 4.48 -11.65 -43.20
C ASP A 599 3.06 -11.52 -43.81
N LEU A 600 2.63 -10.31 -44.22
CA LEU A 600 1.36 -10.11 -44.95
C LEU A 600 1.54 -9.83 -46.45
#